data_AF-A0A453S6R6-F1
#
_entry.id   AF-A0A453S6R6-F1
#
_cell.length_a   1.000
_cell.length_b   1.000
_cell.length_c   1.000
_cell.angle_alpha   90.00
_cell.angle_beta   90.00
_cell.angle_gamma   90.00
#
_symmetry.space_group_name_H-M   'P 1'
#
loop_
_entity.id
_entity.type
_entity.pdbx_description
1 polymer ?
#
loop_
_entity_poly.entity_id
_entity_poly.type
_entity_poly.pdbx_seq_one_letter_code
_entity_poly.pdbx_strand_id
1 'polypeptide(L)'
;AVSDIIRTTLGPRSMLKMLLDASGGIVVTNDGNAILRELDIAHPAAKSMIELSRTQDEEVGDGTTSVIVLAGEMLHVAETFIEKNYHPTVICRGSYLMLSLYNYIYYSSFGDLCICS
;
A
#
# COMPACT_ATOMS: atom_id res chain seq x y z
N ALA A 1 1.19 4.24 -10.96
CA ALA A 1 2.45 3.73 -11.54
C ALA A 1 3.02 2.55 -10.75
N VAL A 2 3.65 2.75 -9.58
CA VAL A 2 4.23 1.64 -8.78
C VAL A 2 3.15 0.67 -8.28
N SER A 3 2.02 1.18 -7.80
CA SER A 3 0.86 0.39 -7.39
C SER A 3 0.30 -0.49 -8.52
N ASP A 4 0.42 -0.08 -9.77
CA ASP A 4 -0.13 -0.81 -10.91
C ASP A 4 0.71 -2.03 -11.28
N ILE A 5 2.04 -1.96 -11.06
CA ILE A 5 2.97 -3.09 -11.27
C ILE A 5 2.59 -4.27 -10.38
N ILE A 6 2.29 -3.97 -9.11
CA ILE A 6 1.97 -4.97 -8.08
C ILE A 6 0.47 -5.31 -8.01
N ARG A 7 -0.43 -4.50 -8.59
CA ARG A 7 -1.88 -4.72 -8.49
C ARG A 7 -2.28 -6.13 -8.94
N THR A 8 -1.58 -6.67 -9.93
CA THR A 8 -1.80 -8.02 -10.47
C THR A 8 -1.33 -9.17 -9.56
N THR A 9 -0.55 -8.89 -8.53
CA THR A 9 -0.08 -9.89 -7.55
C THR A 9 -0.99 -9.97 -6.33
N LEU A 10 -2.05 -9.16 -6.28
CA LEU A 10 -3.01 -9.14 -5.19
C LEU A 10 -4.07 -10.25 -5.32
N GLY A 11 -4.25 -11.03 -4.25
CA GLY A 11 -5.37 -11.97 -4.09
C GLY A 11 -5.08 -13.42 -4.51
N PRO A 12 -6.08 -14.31 -4.39
CA PRO A 12 -5.92 -15.76 -4.60
C PRO A 12 -5.69 -16.15 -6.06
N ARG A 13 -5.96 -15.23 -7.00
CA ARG A 13 -5.64 -15.37 -8.44
C ARG A 13 -4.49 -14.43 -8.83
N SER A 14 -3.48 -14.35 -7.97
CA SER A 14 -2.28 -13.55 -8.22
C SER A 14 -1.48 -14.11 -9.39
N MET A 15 -0.92 -13.20 -10.19
CA MET A 15 0.01 -13.54 -11.26
C MET A 15 1.45 -13.46 -10.76
N LEU A 16 2.28 -14.43 -11.14
CA LEU A 16 3.71 -14.38 -10.89
C LEU A 16 4.37 -13.33 -11.79
N LYS A 17 5.37 -12.64 -11.25
CA LYS A 17 6.26 -11.74 -11.99
C LYS A 17 7.61 -12.41 -12.17
N MET A 18 8.15 -12.32 -13.38
CA MET A 18 9.52 -12.70 -13.67
C MET A 18 10.39 -11.44 -13.55
N LEU A 19 11.36 -11.48 -12.65
CA LEU A 19 12.31 -10.41 -12.36
C LEU A 19 13.69 -10.85 -12.81
N LEU A 20 14.46 -9.90 -13.35
CA LEU A 20 15.86 -10.09 -13.68
C LEU A 20 16.68 -9.35 -12.62
N ASP A 21 17.43 -10.10 -11.82
CA ASP A 21 18.38 -9.54 -10.86
C ASP A 21 19.56 -8.88 -11.59
N ALA A 22 20.20 -7.91 -10.96
CA ALA A 22 21.40 -7.24 -11.46
C ALA A 22 22.56 -8.22 -11.73
N SER A 23 22.58 -9.37 -11.04
CA SER A 23 23.52 -10.46 -11.27
C SER A 23 23.24 -11.30 -12.53
N GLY A 24 22.11 -11.06 -13.21
CA GLY A 24 21.63 -11.86 -14.34
C GLY A 24 20.80 -13.08 -13.95
N GLY A 25 20.50 -13.27 -12.66
CA GLY A 25 19.59 -14.30 -12.16
C GLY A 25 18.12 -14.01 -12.51
N ILE A 26 17.34 -15.07 -12.77
CA ILE A 26 15.90 -14.95 -12.99
C ILE A 26 15.18 -15.37 -11.70
N VAL A 27 14.38 -14.46 -11.14
CA VAL A 27 13.55 -14.72 -9.97
C VAL A 27 12.08 -14.65 -10.39
N VAL A 28 11.30 -15.66 -10.04
CA VAL A 28 9.86 -15.68 -10.31
C VAL A 28 9.11 -15.66 -8.98
N THR A 29 8.37 -14.59 -8.71
CA THR A 29 7.68 -14.41 -7.43
C THR A 29 6.39 -13.61 -7.59
N ASN A 30 5.46 -13.78 -6.65
CA ASN A 30 4.27 -12.96 -6.46
C ASN A 30 4.34 -12.10 -5.19
N ASP A 31 5.43 -12.19 -4.41
CA ASP A 31 5.60 -11.34 -3.23
C ASP A 31 5.87 -9.89 -3.66
N GLY A 32 4.94 -9.00 -3.30
CA GLY A 32 5.03 -7.58 -3.59
C GLY A 32 6.27 -6.93 -2.99
N ASN A 33 6.71 -7.33 -1.79
CA ASN A 33 7.90 -6.76 -1.15
C ASN A 33 9.17 -7.15 -1.91
N ALA A 34 9.33 -8.44 -2.24
CA ALA A 34 10.42 -8.90 -3.10
C ALA A 34 10.43 -8.20 -4.46
N ILE A 35 9.27 -8.08 -5.12
CA ILE A 35 9.16 -7.36 -6.41
C ILE A 35 9.62 -5.92 -6.29
N LEU A 36 9.16 -5.20 -5.27
CA LEU A 36 9.47 -3.78 -5.08
C LEU A 36 10.95 -3.51 -4.76
N ARG A 37 11.65 -4.46 -4.14
CA ARG A 37 13.09 -4.35 -3.84
C ARG A 37 13.97 -4.48 -5.09
N GLU A 38 13.52 -5.25 -6.07
CA GLU A 38 14.24 -5.44 -7.34
C GLU A 38 14.02 -4.31 -8.35
N LEU A 39 13.03 -3.43 -8.11
CA LEU A 39 12.75 -2.31 -9.01
C LEU A 39 13.76 -1.16 -8.82
N ASP A 40 14.48 -0.80 -9.89
CA ASP A 40 15.31 0.40 -9.90
C ASP A 40 14.45 1.67 -10.01
N ILE A 41 14.22 2.32 -8.87
CA ILE A 41 13.33 3.47 -8.74
C ILE A 41 14.11 4.73 -8.35
N ALA A 42 14.15 5.70 -9.27
CA ALA A 42 14.77 7.01 -9.02
C ALA A 42 13.88 7.96 -8.19
N HIS A 43 12.55 7.84 -8.26
CA HIS A 43 11.63 8.83 -7.70
C HIS A 43 11.49 8.71 -6.16
N PRO A 44 11.70 9.79 -5.38
CA PRO A 44 11.71 9.72 -3.91
C PRO A 44 10.37 9.29 -3.30
N ALA A 45 9.24 9.75 -3.85
CA ALA A 45 7.92 9.32 -3.36
C ALA A 45 7.67 7.81 -3.57
N ALA A 46 8.27 7.22 -4.62
CA ALA A 46 8.16 5.81 -4.88
C ALA A 46 9.07 5.00 -3.92
N LYS A 47 10.23 5.53 -3.52
CA LYS A 47 11.03 4.96 -2.44
C LYS A 47 10.27 4.90 -1.11
N SER A 48 9.51 5.95 -0.78
CA SER A 48 8.63 5.92 0.39
C SER A 48 7.60 4.78 0.34
N MET A 49 7.08 4.43 -0.85
CA MET A 49 6.19 3.28 -0.98
C MET A 49 6.93 1.94 -0.78
N ILE A 50 8.17 1.79 -1.25
CA ILE A 50 8.95 0.58 -0.98
C ILE A 50 9.19 0.41 0.52
N GLU A 51 9.55 1.49 1.21
CA GLU A 51 9.73 1.46 2.68
C GLU A 51 8.43 1.09 3.41
N LEU A 52 7.28 1.61 2.97
CA LEU A 52 5.98 1.21 3.54
C LEU A 52 5.74 -0.30 3.39
N SER A 53 6.05 -0.89 2.24
CA SER A 53 5.94 -2.34 2.03
C SER A 53 6.89 -3.12 2.93
N ARG A 54 8.11 -2.63 3.12
CA ARG A 54 9.12 -3.26 3.98
C ARG A 54 8.70 -3.24 5.44
N THR A 55 8.22 -2.10 5.94
CA THR A 55 7.72 -2.00 7.32
C THR A 55 6.52 -2.92 7.54
N GLN A 56 5.60 -3.03 6.58
CA GLN A 56 4.48 -3.97 6.68
C GLN A 56 4.94 -5.44 6.77
N ASP A 57 5.95 -5.80 5.99
CA ASP A 57 6.56 -7.13 6.01
C ASP A 57 7.28 -7.42 7.34
N GLU A 58 8.01 -6.44 7.89
CA GLU A 58 8.72 -6.56 9.18
C GLU A 58 7.78 -6.68 10.39
N GLU A 59 6.66 -5.93 10.39
CA GLU A 59 5.75 -5.85 11.54
C GLU A 59 4.68 -6.96 11.53
N VAL A 60 4.13 -7.29 10.36
CA VAL A 60 2.98 -8.21 10.22
C VAL A 60 3.32 -9.43 9.37
N GLY A 61 4.19 -9.27 8.36
CA GLY A 61 4.55 -10.33 7.42
C GLY A 61 3.47 -10.68 6.37
N ASP A 62 2.36 -9.94 6.35
CA ASP A 62 1.30 -10.08 5.35
C ASP A 62 0.71 -8.71 4.98
N GLY A 63 -0.01 -8.66 3.87
CA GLY A 63 -0.68 -7.45 3.37
C GLY A 63 0.27 -6.47 2.68
N THR A 64 1.52 -6.86 2.40
CA THR A 64 2.52 -6.02 1.70
C THR A 64 1.97 -5.46 0.39
N THR A 65 1.37 -6.32 -0.43
CA THR A 65 0.76 -5.92 -1.71
C THR A 65 -0.49 -5.05 -1.49
N SER A 66 -1.33 -5.40 -0.52
CA SER A 66 -2.58 -4.68 -0.22
C SER A 66 -2.32 -3.24 0.22
N VAL A 67 -1.33 -3.03 1.09
CA VAL A 67 -0.96 -1.70 1.61
C VAL A 67 -0.53 -0.76 0.49
N ILE A 68 0.26 -1.25 -0.46
CA ILE A 68 0.76 -0.41 -1.56
C ILE A 68 -0.32 -0.13 -2.60
N VAL A 69 -1.19 -1.11 -2.88
CA VAL A 69 -2.38 -0.87 -3.74
C VAL A 69 -3.30 0.17 -3.10
N LEU A 70 -3.53 0.08 -1.79
CA LEU A 70 -4.33 1.06 -1.05
C LEU A 70 -3.70 2.46 -1.08
N ALA A 71 -2.39 2.57 -0.83
CA ALA A 71 -1.68 3.84 -0.88
C ALA A 71 -1.75 4.48 -2.27
N GLY A 72 -1.60 3.69 -3.34
CA GLY A 72 -1.76 4.15 -4.71
C GLY A 72 -3.17 4.66 -5.00
N GLU A 73 -4.20 3.98 -4.50
CA GLU A 73 -5.60 4.38 -4.68
C GLU A 73 -5.91 5.68 -3.91
N MET A 74 -5.38 5.83 -2.69
CA MET A 74 -5.52 7.07 -1.91
C MET A 74 -4.90 8.27 -2.63
N LEU A 75 -3.74 8.09 -3.28
CA LEU A 75 -3.10 9.14 -4.08
C LEU A 75 -3.92 9.46 -5.34
N HIS A 76 -4.52 8.46 -5.99
CA HIS A 76 -5.40 8.68 -7.14
C HIS A 76 -6.65 9.47 -6.76
N VAL A 77 -7.27 9.17 -5.61
CA VAL A 77 -8.38 9.96 -5.09
C VAL A 77 -7.93 11.38 -4.74
N ALA A 78 -6.75 11.54 -4.11
CA ALA A 78 -6.20 12.84 -3.76
C ALA A 78 -5.94 13.74 -4.99
N GLU A 79 -5.51 13.16 -6.11
CA GLU A 79 -5.29 13.85 -7.38
C GLU A 79 -6.56 14.60 -7.84
N THR A 80 -7.74 13.96 -7.75
CA THR A 80 -9.02 14.59 -8.12
C THR A 80 -9.38 15.82 -7.28
N PHE A 81 -8.89 15.91 -6.04
CA PHE A 81 -9.08 17.08 -5.18
C PHE A 81 -8.07 18.19 -5.50
N ILE A 82 -6.85 17.82 -5.91
CA ILE A 82 -5.85 18.78 -6.38
C ILE A 82 -6.33 19.46 -7.67
N GLU A 83 -6.90 18.69 -8.61
CA GLU A 83 -7.50 19.22 -9.85
C GLU A 83 -8.62 20.23 -9.58
N LYS A 84 -9.35 20.04 -8.47
CA LYS A 84 -10.39 20.97 -7.99
C LYS A 84 -9.84 22.17 -7.21
N ASN A 85 -8.53 22.39 -7.20
CA ASN A 85 -7.83 23.47 -6.49
C ASN A 85 -7.94 23.41 -4.95
N TYR A 86 -8.11 22.23 -4.35
CA TYR A 86 -7.99 22.10 -2.90
C TYR A 86 -6.50 22.11 -2.48
N HIS A 87 -6.18 22.87 -1.44
CA HIS A 87 -4.81 22.93 -0.92
C HIS A 87 -4.40 21.56 -0.33
N PRO A 88 -3.19 21.01 -0.65
CA PRO A 88 -2.77 19.69 -0.19
C PRO A 88 -2.88 19.46 1.32
N THR A 89 -2.61 20.49 2.14
CA THR A 89 -2.78 20.42 3.60
C THR A 89 -4.20 20.04 4.03
N VAL A 90 -5.23 20.52 3.31
CA VAL A 90 -6.63 20.20 3.61
C VAL A 90 -6.91 18.74 3.27
N ILE A 91 -6.40 18.26 2.13
CA ILE A 91 -6.53 16.87 1.70
C ILE A 91 -5.86 15.94 2.72
N CYS A 92 -4.61 16.22 3.10
CA CYS A 92 -3.89 15.44 4.11
C CYS A 92 -4.65 15.39 5.44
N ARG A 93 -5.15 16.55 5.93
CA ARG A 93 -5.93 16.61 7.16
C ARG A 93 -7.22 15.79 7.08
N GLY A 94 -7.89 15.83 5.93
CA GLY A 94 -9.07 15.01 5.65
C GLY A 94 -8.75 13.50 5.70
N SER A 95 -7.66 13.07 5.06
CA SER A 95 -7.21 11.68 5.07
C SER A 95 -6.88 11.18 6.50
N TYR A 96 -6.22 12.00 7.32
CA TYR A 96 -5.97 11.66 8.72
C TYR A 96 -7.25 11.53 9.54
N LEU A 97 -8.20 12.46 9.37
CA LEU A 97 -9.48 12.40 10.08
C LEU A 97 -10.28 11.14 9.70
N MET A 98 -10.27 10.76 8.42
CA MET A 98 -10.89 9.52 7.94
C MET A 98 -10.31 8.29 8.67
N LEU A 99 -8.99 8.19 8.76
CA LEU A 99 -8.31 7.10 9.45
C LEU A 99 -8.69 7.05 10.94
N SER A 100 -8.75 8.21 11.61
CA SER A 100 -9.17 8.28 13.02
C SER A 100 -10.62 7.88 13.22
N LEU A 101 -11.53 8.29 12.32
CA LEU A 101 -12.94 7.90 12.38
C LEU A 101 -13.14 6.42 12.09
N TYR A 102 -12.40 5.85 11.13
CA TYR A 102 -12.43 4.42 10.85
C TYR A 102 -12.02 3.62 12.09
N ASN A 103 -10.95 4.05 12.76
CA ASN A 103 -10.50 3.45 14.02
C ASN A 103 -11.59 3.56 15.09
N TYR A 104 -12.19 4.74 15.29
CA TYR A 104 -13.30 4.92 16.23
C TYR A 104 -14.50 3.99 15.93
N ILE A 105 -14.94 3.91 14.66
CA ILE A 105 -16.04 3.02 14.25
C ILE A 105 -15.69 1.56 14.49
N TYR A 106 -14.45 1.16 14.18
CA TYR A 106 -13.98 -0.21 14.41
C TYR A 106 -14.06 -0.58 15.90
N TYR A 107 -13.54 0.27 16.79
CA TYR A 107 -13.62 0.04 18.23
C TYR A 107 -15.05 0.16 18.78
N SER A 108 -15.89 1.04 18.25
CA SER A 108 -17.30 1.13 18.67
C SER A 108 -18.15 -0.05 18.18
N SER A 109 -17.82 -0.65 17.04
CA SER A 109 -18.59 -1.77 16.48
C SER A 109 -18.12 -3.13 17.01
N PHE A 110 -16.85 -3.28 17.38
CA PHE A 110 -16.28 -4.52 17.92
C PHE A 110 -15.98 -4.49 19.43
N GLY A 111 -16.00 -3.31 20.07
CA GLY A 111 -15.79 -3.17 21.52
C GLY A 111 -16.87 -3.84 22.37
N ASP A 112 -18.06 -4.05 21.82
CA ASP A 112 -19.16 -4.74 22.51
C ASP A 112 -19.10 -6.28 22.39
N LEU A 113 -18.13 -6.84 21.64
CA LEU A 113 -18.02 -8.29 21.41
C LEU A 113 -17.04 -9.01 22.34
N CYS A 114 -16.58 -8.36 23.42
CA CYS A 114 -15.69 -8.94 24.44
C CYS A 114 -16.29 -8.87 25.87
N ILE A 115 -17.53 -9.33 26.06
CA ILE A 115 -18.07 -9.65 27.41
C ILE A 115 -18.56 -11.11 27.55
N CYS A 116 -18.54 -11.94 26.49
CA CYS A 116 -18.96 -13.34 26.60
C CYS A 116 -18.04 -14.29 25.82
N SER A 117 -16.95 -14.74 26.44
CA SER A 117 -16.34 -16.08 26.31
C SER A 117 -15.30 -16.28 27.40
#